data_AF-A0AAJ0F8P5-F1
#
_entry.id   AF-A0AAJ0F8P5-F1
#
_cell.length_a   1.000
_cell.length_b   1.000
_cell.length_c   1.000
_cell.angle_alpha   90.00
_cell.angle_beta   90.00
_cell.angle_gamma   90.00
#
_symmetry.space_group_name_H-M   'P 1'
#
loop_
_entity.id
_entity.type
_entity.pdbx_description
1 polymer ?
#
loop_
_entity_poly.entity_id
_entity_poly.type
_entity_poly.pdbx_seq_one_letter_code
_entity_poly.pdbx_strand_id
1 'polypeptide(L)'
;MGTGTGTASGANPKAAFETGNARSPYRSFSMKHVDDTRHTYLALVSADGTLTVYENESPEDLSDYAQMDALSVCPTRPARGDETSFRVRFDPNMDVCYAALRAGVPADALGLVVAAMDTVRIYRTRDAERVSLGVASVGRQFYLAAEIGGHRGLVRDVAWAPGNIRGYDIVATACQDGFVRVFRVDTPLAKEGEGEMEGEVDEEPAGWSVGEVRKHQRRSGAATAQVGGSGEDERRSAIRAGFDQLRTGGDRRAGGGPGAATQARHVVTEISRLDSHRTPVWRVGFDDDGQILGSVGDEGKLLCYRQTPDGTWAKSSQLGMVKMRMAAP
;
A
#
# COMPACT_ATOMS: atom_id res chain seq x y z
N MET A 1 -35.88 48.40 -11.82
CA MET A 1 -36.30 47.04 -12.23
C MET A 1 -35.12 46.40 -12.92
N GLY A 2 -34.47 45.34 -12.46
CA GLY A 2 -34.59 44.51 -11.28
C GLY A 2 -33.25 43.76 -11.19
N THR A 3 -32.52 43.98 -10.10
CA THR A 3 -31.26 43.30 -9.79
C THR A 3 -31.59 41.88 -9.32
N GLY A 4 -31.32 40.89 -10.17
CA GLY A 4 -31.38 39.48 -9.79
C GLY A 4 -30.22 39.13 -8.87
N THR A 5 -30.38 39.36 -7.57
CA THR A 5 -29.52 38.80 -6.54
C THR A 5 -29.79 37.31 -6.46
N GLY A 6 -28.99 36.52 -7.18
CA GLY A 6 -28.93 35.07 -7.00
C GLY A 6 -28.41 34.78 -5.59
N THR A 7 -29.32 34.51 -4.66
CA THR A 7 -28.99 34.00 -3.33
C THR A 7 -28.39 32.62 -3.51
N ALA A 8 -27.06 32.51 -3.38
CA ALA A 8 -26.38 31.25 -3.19
C ALA A 8 -26.96 30.62 -1.91
N SER A 9 -27.86 29.64 -2.09
CA SER A 9 -28.42 28.86 -0.99
C SER A 9 -27.28 28.27 -0.18
N GLY A 10 -27.28 28.50 1.14
CA GLY A 10 -26.38 27.88 2.10
C GLY A 10 -26.62 26.38 2.17
N ALA A 11 -26.18 25.65 1.15
CA ALA A 11 -26.17 24.21 1.13
C ALA A 11 -25.14 23.76 2.17
N ASN A 12 -25.62 23.11 3.24
CA ASN A 12 -24.73 22.39 4.15
C ASN A 12 -23.94 21.37 3.31
N PRO A 13 -22.60 21.40 3.33
CA PRO A 13 -21.81 20.43 2.60
C PRO A 13 -22.15 19.02 3.13
N LYS A 14 -22.68 18.16 2.26
CA LYS A 14 -22.94 16.76 2.56
C LYS A 14 -21.69 15.94 2.18
N ALA A 15 -21.34 14.95 3.00
CA ALA A 15 -20.31 13.99 2.64
C ALA A 15 -20.69 13.26 1.36
N ALA A 16 -19.74 13.11 0.43
CA ALA A 16 -19.94 12.33 -0.79
C ALA A 16 -20.13 10.85 -0.45
N PHE A 17 -19.28 10.32 0.44
CA PHE A 17 -19.32 8.94 0.93
C PHE A 17 -19.16 8.93 2.44
N GLU A 18 -19.92 8.08 3.14
CA GLU A 18 -19.86 7.90 4.59
C GLU A 18 -19.75 6.41 4.93
N THR A 19 -18.75 6.05 5.73
CA THR A 19 -18.55 4.68 6.23
C THR A 19 -18.09 4.71 7.69
N GLY A 20 -18.56 3.74 8.47
CA GLY A 20 -18.21 3.57 9.88
C GLY A 20 -17.94 2.11 10.21
N ASN A 21 -17.12 1.87 11.24
CA ASN A 21 -16.91 0.54 11.79
C ASN A 21 -17.46 0.49 13.22
N ALA A 22 -18.56 -0.25 13.41
CA ALA A 22 -19.24 -0.38 14.68
C ALA A 22 -18.42 -1.13 15.75
N ARG A 23 -17.42 -1.92 15.35
CA ARG A 23 -16.62 -2.75 16.27
C ARG A 23 -15.37 -2.04 16.76
N SER A 24 -14.75 -1.22 15.92
CA SER A 24 -13.44 -0.63 16.21
C SER A 24 -13.22 0.66 15.42
N PRO A 25 -12.74 1.75 16.05
CA PRO A 25 -12.53 3.02 15.37
C PRO A 25 -11.41 2.91 14.32
N TYR A 26 -11.53 3.67 13.23
CA TYR A 26 -10.45 3.81 12.26
C TYR A 26 -9.28 4.60 12.87
N ARG A 27 -8.06 4.09 12.68
CA ARG A 27 -6.80 4.67 13.16
C ARG A 27 -5.98 5.31 12.06
N SER A 28 -6.15 4.83 10.83
CA SER A 28 -5.49 5.41 9.66
C SER A 28 -6.32 5.18 8.42
N PHE A 29 -6.18 6.10 7.48
CA PHE A 29 -6.69 5.93 6.12
C PHE A 29 -5.61 6.33 5.11
N SER A 30 -5.74 5.85 3.89
CA SER A 30 -5.01 6.32 2.71
C SER A 30 -5.92 6.25 1.50
N MET A 31 -5.73 7.15 0.55
CA MET A 31 -6.45 7.12 -0.73
C MET A 31 -5.45 7.07 -1.88
N LYS A 32 -5.82 6.44 -2.99
CA LYS A 32 -5.09 6.47 -4.25
C LYS A 32 -6.09 6.64 -5.39
N HIS A 33 -5.88 7.64 -6.22
CA HIS A 33 -6.58 7.77 -7.49
C HIS A 33 -5.66 7.24 -8.59
N VAL A 34 -6.23 6.47 -9.52
CA VAL A 34 -5.51 5.97 -10.70
C VAL A 34 -6.06 6.68 -11.92
N ASP A 35 -5.29 7.61 -12.49
CA ASP A 35 -5.77 8.50 -13.56
C ASP A 35 -6.25 7.73 -14.80
N ASP A 36 -5.55 6.64 -15.16
CA ASP A 36 -5.86 5.83 -16.34
C ASP A 36 -7.24 5.16 -16.27
N THR A 37 -7.59 4.60 -15.11
CA THR A 37 -8.88 3.91 -14.90
C THR A 37 -9.93 4.81 -14.27
N ARG A 38 -9.52 5.97 -13.76
CA ARG A 38 -10.31 6.91 -12.94
C ARG A 38 -10.91 6.30 -11.68
N HIS A 39 -10.44 5.11 -11.28
CA HIS A 39 -10.85 4.52 -10.02
C HIS A 39 -10.12 5.15 -8.85
N THR A 40 -10.85 5.31 -7.75
CA THR A 40 -10.35 5.79 -6.47
C THR A 40 -10.44 4.67 -5.44
N TYR A 41 -9.32 4.40 -4.79
CA TYR A 41 -9.20 3.40 -3.75
C TYR A 41 -9.09 4.07 -2.39
N LEU A 42 -9.80 3.54 -1.39
CA LEU A 42 -9.76 4.00 -0.01
C LEU A 42 -9.38 2.82 0.89
N ALA A 43 -8.21 2.90 1.52
CA ALA A 43 -7.76 1.94 2.53
C ALA A 43 -8.01 2.50 3.93
N LEU A 44 -8.59 1.68 4.80
CA LEU A 44 -8.89 2.00 6.20
C LEU A 44 -8.30 0.91 7.10
N VAL A 45 -7.59 1.30 8.16
CA VAL A 45 -7.13 0.38 9.21
C VAL A 45 -7.80 0.73 10.53
N SER A 46 -8.47 -0.24 11.12
CA SER A 46 -9.15 -0.13 12.42
C SER A 46 -8.22 -0.46 13.59
N ALA A 47 -8.58 -0.02 14.79
CA ALA A 47 -7.78 -0.26 16.01
C ALA A 47 -7.67 -1.74 16.42
N ASP A 48 -8.44 -2.63 15.79
CA ASP A 48 -8.35 -4.07 16.01
C ASP A 48 -7.45 -4.80 15.01
N GLY A 49 -6.75 -4.05 14.15
CA GLY A 49 -5.86 -4.60 13.12
C GLY A 49 -6.57 -5.04 11.85
N THR A 50 -7.84 -4.71 11.64
CA THR A 50 -8.53 -4.96 10.38
C THR A 50 -8.16 -3.89 9.34
N LEU A 51 -7.60 -4.29 8.21
CA LEU A 51 -7.45 -3.48 7.00
C LEU A 51 -8.60 -3.78 6.05
N THR A 52 -9.32 -2.74 5.65
CA THR A 52 -10.37 -2.81 4.62
C THR A 52 -10.02 -1.85 3.49
N VAL A 53 -10.12 -2.31 2.25
CA VAL A 53 -9.90 -1.49 1.07
C VAL A 53 -11.18 -1.44 0.25
N TYR A 54 -11.59 -0.23 -0.11
CA TYR A 54 -12.73 0.07 -0.94
C TYR A 54 -12.28 0.59 -2.31
N GLU A 55 -13.12 0.39 -3.31
CA GLU A 55 -13.00 0.90 -4.68
C GLU A 55 -14.34 1.52 -5.04
N ASN A 56 -14.33 2.65 -5.75
CA ASN A 56 -15.57 3.24 -6.25
C ASN A 56 -16.19 2.36 -7.34
N GLU A 57 -17.50 2.09 -7.25
CA GLU A 57 -18.18 1.19 -8.20
C GLU A 57 -18.16 1.73 -9.63
N SER A 58 -18.34 3.05 -9.76
CA SER A 58 -18.28 3.76 -11.03
C SER A 58 -17.21 4.85 -10.97
N PRO A 59 -16.30 4.97 -11.95
CA PRO A 59 -15.21 5.96 -11.93
C PRO A 59 -15.67 7.41 -11.76
N GLU A 60 -16.84 7.74 -12.29
CA GLU A 60 -17.49 9.05 -12.22
C GLU A 60 -18.25 9.33 -10.92
N ASP A 61 -18.50 8.30 -10.10
CA ASP A 61 -19.26 8.42 -8.87
C ASP A 61 -18.37 8.22 -7.63
N LEU A 62 -18.23 9.29 -6.84
CA LEU A 62 -17.49 9.27 -5.57
C LEU A 62 -18.41 9.06 -4.35
N SER A 63 -19.70 8.79 -4.59
CA SER A 63 -20.66 8.53 -3.52
C SER A 63 -20.87 7.04 -3.22
N ASP A 64 -20.45 6.17 -4.14
CA ASP A 64 -20.60 4.73 -4.01
C ASP A 64 -19.26 3.99 -4.07
N TYR A 65 -19.02 3.16 -3.06
CA TYR A 65 -17.78 2.41 -2.87
C TYR A 65 -18.10 0.98 -2.45
N ALA A 66 -17.66 0.02 -3.26
CA ALA A 66 -17.69 -1.39 -2.92
C ALA A 66 -16.46 -1.80 -2.12
N GLN A 67 -16.62 -2.73 -1.19
CA GLN A 67 -15.48 -3.32 -0.49
C GLN A 67 -14.69 -4.21 -1.45
N MET A 68 -13.49 -3.75 -1.83
CA MET A 68 -12.57 -4.50 -2.67
C MET A 68 -11.99 -5.68 -1.90
N ASP A 69 -11.37 -5.50 -0.72
CA ASP A 69 -10.79 -6.59 0.08
C ASP A 69 -10.76 -6.23 1.58
N ALA A 70 -10.67 -7.25 2.44
CA ALA A 70 -10.49 -7.09 3.87
C ALA A 70 -9.57 -8.20 4.43
N LEU A 71 -8.64 -7.82 5.31
CA LEU A 71 -7.71 -8.75 5.95
C LEU A 71 -7.23 -8.24 7.33
N SER A 72 -6.73 -9.16 8.16
CA SER A 72 -6.04 -8.80 9.40
C SER A 72 -4.58 -8.47 9.11
N VAL A 73 -4.10 -7.32 9.59
CA VAL A 73 -2.69 -6.94 9.49
C VAL A 73 -1.88 -7.36 10.71
N CYS A 74 -2.49 -7.91 11.75
CA CYS A 74 -1.81 -8.49 12.90
C CYS A 74 -2.09 -10.00 12.97
N PRO A 75 -1.11 -10.84 13.37
CA PRO A 75 -1.35 -12.26 13.62
C PRO A 75 -2.38 -12.50 14.72
N THR A 76 -2.31 -11.67 15.77
CA THR A 76 -3.25 -11.69 16.90
C THR A 76 -3.88 -10.30 17.02
N ARG A 77 -5.19 -10.27 17.25
CA ARG A 77 -5.92 -9.03 17.54
C ARG A 77 -5.33 -8.36 18.80
N PRO A 78 -5.01 -7.06 18.78
CA PRO A 78 -4.56 -6.33 19.97
C PRO A 78 -5.59 -6.41 21.11
N ALA A 79 -5.12 -6.53 22.35
CA ALA A 79 -6.01 -6.59 23.50
C ALA A 79 -6.64 -5.22 23.78
N ARG A 80 -7.79 -5.24 24.45
CA ARG A 80 -8.46 -3.99 24.84
C ARG A 80 -7.59 -3.27 25.88
N GLY A 81 -7.19 -2.04 25.56
CA GLY A 81 -6.37 -1.20 26.43
C GLY A 81 -4.90 -1.11 26.01
N ASP A 82 -4.45 -1.96 25.08
CA ASP A 82 -3.11 -1.86 24.51
C ASP A 82 -2.92 -0.53 23.78
N GLU A 83 -1.74 0.07 23.95
CA GLU A 83 -1.34 1.17 23.07
C GLU A 83 -1.14 0.59 21.67
N THR A 84 -2.01 0.99 20.74
CA THR A 84 -1.99 0.51 19.36
C THR A 84 -1.40 1.56 18.44
N SER A 85 -0.65 1.10 17.44
CA SER A 85 -0.15 1.95 16.36
C SER A 85 -0.45 1.33 15.02
N PHE A 86 -1.22 2.05 14.22
CA PHE A 86 -1.63 1.63 12.89
C PHE A 86 -1.51 2.80 11.93
N ARG A 87 -0.84 2.57 10.80
CA ARG A 87 -0.70 3.55 9.72
C ARG A 87 -0.74 2.82 8.40
N VAL A 88 -1.55 3.29 7.45
CA VAL A 88 -1.62 2.74 6.09
C VAL A 88 -1.28 3.83 5.09
N ARG A 89 -0.50 3.48 4.06
CA ARG A 89 -0.21 4.32 2.90
C ARG A 89 -0.26 3.48 1.63
N PHE A 90 -0.89 4.02 0.58
CA PHE A 90 -0.73 3.51 -0.77
C PHE A 90 0.66 3.82 -1.32
N ASP A 91 1.14 2.95 -2.20
CA ASP A 91 2.23 3.24 -3.10
C ASP A 91 1.85 4.45 -3.97
N PRO A 92 2.58 5.58 -3.88
CA PRO A 92 2.28 6.78 -4.65
C PRO A 92 2.64 6.64 -6.14
N ASN A 93 3.42 5.63 -6.52
CA ASN A 93 3.81 5.42 -7.92
C ASN A 93 2.61 4.93 -8.74
N MET A 94 2.53 5.37 -10.01
CA MET A 94 1.46 5.00 -10.93
C MET A 94 1.47 3.49 -11.21
N ASP A 95 2.64 2.97 -11.58
CA ASP A 95 2.89 1.56 -11.87
C ASP A 95 3.86 0.97 -10.84
N VAL A 96 3.89 -0.37 -10.74
CA VAL A 96 4.92 -1.07 -9.99
C VAL A 96 6.31 -0.91 -10.63
N CYS A 97 7.37 -1.08 -9.84
CA CYS A 97 8.73 -0.93 -10.34
C CYS A 97 9.06 -1.93 -11.47
N TYR A 98 9.99 -1.57 -12.36
CA TYR A 98 10.32 -2.39 -13.53
C TYR A 98 10.75 -3.82 -13.18
N ALA A 99 11.48 -4.03 -12.08
CA ALA A 99 11.85 -5.37 -11.63
C ALA A 99 10.60 -6.21 -11.25
N ALA A 100 9.60 -5.58 -10.62
CA ALA A 100 8.34 -6.24 -10.29
C ALA A 100 7.54 -6.61 -11.55
N LEU A 101 7.48 -5.73 -12.55
CA LEU A 101 6.87 -6.04 -13.85
C LEU A 101 7.52 -7.28 -14.48
N ARG A 102 8.86 -7.33 -14.50
CA ARG A 102 9.59 -8.49 -15.04
C ARG A 102 9.37 -9.77 -14.23
N ALA A 103 9.17 -9.64 -12.92
CA ALA A 103 8.85 -10.76 -12.04
C ALA A 103 7.38 -11.20 -12.12
N GLY A 104 6.59 -10.63 -13.05
CA GLY A 104 5.21 -11.03 -13.32
C GLY A 104 4.16 -10.33 -12.46
N VAL A 105 4.51 -9.28 -11.72
CA VAL A 105 3.53 -8.44 -11.03
C VAL A 105 2.74 -7.64 -12.08
N PRO A 106 1.40 -7.62 -12.04
CA PRO A 106 0.59 -6.81 -12.94
C PRO A 106 0.95 -5.33 -12.87
N ALA A 107 0.92 -4.62 -13.99
CA ALA A 107 1.26 -3.19 -14.04
C ALA A 107 0.31 -2.34 -13.20
N ASP A 108 -0.97 -2.70 -13.20
CA ASP A 108 -2.05 -2.08 -12.45
C ASP A 108 -2.16 -2.58 -11.00
N ALA A 109 -1.17 -3.32 -10.51
CA ALA A 109 -1.18 -3.83 -9.15
C ALA A 109 -1.06 -2.68 -8.14
N LEU A 110 -1.98 -2.65 -7.18
CA LEU A 110 -1.93 -1.69 -6.08
C LEU A 110 -0.92 -2.14 -5.03
N GLY A 111 -0.08 -1.22 -4.57
CA GLY A 111 0.81 -1.39 -3.43
C GLY A 111 0.28 -0.70 -2.16
N LEU A 112 0.43 -1.35 -1.02
CA LEU A 112 0.14 -0.79 0.29
C LEU A 112 1.29 -1.08 1.26
N VAL A 113 1.64 -0.11 2.09
CA VAL A 113 2.46 -0.30 3.28
C VAL A 113 1.62 -0.02 4.53
N VAL A 114 1.73 -0.91 5.52
CA VAL A 114 0.99 -0.82 6.77
C VAL A 114 1.93 -0.98 7.96
N ALA A 115 2.02 0.04 8.82
CA ALA A 115 2.49 -0.14 10.19
C ALA A 115 1.42 -0.88 10.99
N ALA A 116 1.79 -2.00 11.57
CA ALA A 116 0.96 -2.84 12.42
C ALA A 116 1.73 -3.11 13.72
N MET A 117 1.52 -2.25 14.71
CA MET A 117 2.23 -2.25 15.99
C MET A 117 3.74 -1.99 15.82
N ASP A 118 4.58 -2.98 16.06
CA ASP A 118 6.04 -2.97 15.92
C ASP A 118 6.52 -3.62 14.61
N THR A 119 5.59 -4.02 13.74
CA THR A 119 5.89 -4.61 12.43
C THR A 119 5.37 -3.74 11.30
N VAL A 120 6.02 -3.80 10.14
CA VAL A 120 5.53 -3.17 8.91
C VAL A 120 5.28 -4.24 7.86
N ARG A 121 4.12 -4.20 7.22
CA ARG A 121 3.71 -5.14 6.18
C ARG A 121 3.52 -4.44 4.85
N ILE A 122 4.07 -5.02 3.80
CA ILE A 122 3.93 -4.56 2.42
C ILE A 122 3.00 -5.54 1.72
N TYR A 123 1.96 -5.01 1.08
CA TYR A 123 0.98 -5.77 0.34
C TYR A 123 0.98 -5.34 -1.13
N ARG A 124 0.68 -6.31 -2.01
CA ARG A 124 0.39 -6.06 -3.42
C ARG A 124 -0.88 -6.79 -3.83
N THR A 125 -1.59 -6.27 -4.81
CA THR A 125 -2.74 -6.98 -5.39
C THR A 125 -2.30 -8.03 -6.39
N ARG A 126 -3.11 -9.08 -6.49
CA ARG A 126 -3.12 -10.06 -7.57
C ARG A 126 -4.55 -10.30 -8.01
N ASP A 127 -4.71 -10.92 -9.17
CA ASP A 127 -5.98 -11.46 -9.59
C ASP A 127 -6.37 -12.64 -8.69
N ALA A 128 -7.63 -12.66 -8.28
CA ALA A 128 -8.23 -13.72 -7.50
C ALA A 128 -9.62 -14.02 -8.05
N GLU A 129 -9.88 -15.31 -8.32
CA GLU A 129 -11.21 -15.76 -8.68
C GLU A 129 -12.17 -15.59 -7.51
N ARG A 130 -13.30 -14.93 -7.76
CA ARG A 130 -14.42 -14.79 -6.83
C ARG A 130 -15.62 -15.48 -7.45
N VAL A 131 -16.21 -16.41 -6.70
CA VAL A 131 -17.50 -17.00 -7.09
C VAL A 131 -18.58 -16.37 -6.23
N SER A 132 -19.48 -15.63 -6.86
CA SER A 132 -20.68 -15.08 -6.22
C SER A 132 -21.90 -15.58 -6.97
N LEU A 133 -22.86 -16.15 -6.24
CA LEU A 133 -24.12 -16.67 -6.81
C LEU A 133 -23.92 -17.62 -8.03
N GLY A 134 -22.87 -18.44 -7.99
CA GLY A 134 -22.56 -19.40 -9.06
C GLY A 134 -21.87 -18.79 -10.29
N VAL A 135 -21.64 -17.48 -10.31
CA VAL A 135 -20.89 -16.79 -11.37
C VAL A 135 -19.46 -16.55 -10.89
N ALA A 136 -18.48 -17.08 -11.64
CA ALA A 136 -17.09 -16.77 -11.43
C ALA A 136 -16.76 -15.40 -12.05
N SER A 137 -16.18 -14.51 -11.24
CA SER A 137 -15.59 -13.24 -11.67
C SER A 137 -14.14 -13.17 -11.20
N VAL A 138 -13.33 -12.38 -11.90
CA VAL A 138 -11.97 -12.07 -11.45
C VAL A 138 -12.04 -10.77 -10.65
N GLY A 139 -11.60 -10.82 -9.40
CA GLY A 139 -11.47 -9.64 -8.54
C GLY A 139 -10.02 -9.45 -8.09
N ARG A 140 -9.74 -8.30 -7.49
CA ARG A 140 -8.44 -8.04 -6.87
C ARG A 140 -8.40 -8.56 -5.44
N GLN A 141 -7.26 -9.09 -5.03
CA GLN A 141 -7.00 -9.46 -3.63
C GLN A 141 -5.57 -9.10 -3.26
N PHE A 142 -5.38 -8.61 -2.03
CA PHE A 142 -4.04 -8.38 -1.49
C PHE A 142 -3.40 -9.67 -0.99
N TYR A 143 -2.13 -9.86 -1.37
CA TYR A 143 -1.21 -10.82 -0.76
C TYR A 143 -0.11 -10.09 0.02
N LEU A 144 0.45 -10.76 1.03
CA LEU A 144 1.57 -10.21 1.80
C LEU A 144 2.86 -10.34 0.97
N ALA A 145 3.34 -9.22 0.45
CA ALA A 145 4.54 -9.15 -0.38
C ALA A 145 5.81 -9.23 0.47
N ALA A 146 5.86 -8.50 1.59
CA ALA A 146 6.97 -8.55 2.53
C ALA A 146 6.55 -8.15 3.95
N GLU A 147 7.33 -8.59 4.94
CA GLU A 147 7.20 -8.21 6.35
C GLU A 147 8.54 -7.66 6.84
N ILE A 148 8.49 -6.54 7.55
CA ILE A 148 9.63 -5.84 8.14
C ILE A 148 9.43 -5.85 9.65
N GLY A 149 10.34 -6.50 10.36
CA GLY A 149 10.37 -6.53 11.82
C GLY A 149 11.66 -5.91 12.38
N GLY A 150 11.87 -6.08 13.68
CA GLY A 150 13.09 -5.63 14.36
C GLY A 150 13.04 -4.21 14.93
N HIS A 151 11.90 -3.50 14.80
CA HIS A 151 11.65 -2.27 15.53
C HIS A 151 11.54 -2.55 17.03
N ARG A 152 12.07 -1.64 17.87
CA ARG A 152 12.08 -1.82 19.34
C ARG A 152 11.03 -0.96 20.04
N GLY A 153 9.90 -0.76 19.37
CA GLY A 153 8.78 0.06 19.82
C GLY A 153 7.72 0.17 18.74
N LEU A 154 6.64 0.89 19.03
CA LEU A 154 5.56 1.11 18.07
C LEU A 154 6.06 1.91 16.86
N VAL A 155 5.77 1.41 15.66
CA VAL A 155 5.98 2.14 14.41
C VAL A 155 4.85 3.16 14.26
N ARG A 156 5.17 4.44 14.46
CA ARG A 156 4.21 5.55 14.48
C ARG A 156 3.78 6.00 13.10
N ASP A 157 4.68 5.93 12.11
CA ASP A 157 4.40 6.32 10.73
C ASP A 157 5.22 5.50 9.72
N VAL A 158 4.68 5.39 8.52
CA VAL A 158 5.31 4.76 7.36
C VAL A 158 5.12 5.65 6.14
N ALA A 159 6.10 5.66 5.26
CA ALA A 159 6.03 6.35 3.97
C ALA A 159 6.59 5.44 2.86
N TRP A 160 5.95 5.46 1.71
CA TRP A 160 6.44 4.84 0.48
C TRP A 160 6.96 5.94 -0.42
N ALA A 161 8.18 5.81 -0.93
CA ALA A 161 8.80 6.85 -1.74
C ALA A 161 8.28 6.83 -3.19
N PRO A 162 7.99 8.00 -3.78
CA PRO A 162 7.90 8.13 -5.22
C PRO A 162 9.23 7.80 -5.92
N GLY A 163 9.19 7.60 -7.23
CA GLY A 163 10.37 7.42 -8.09
C GLY A 163 10.86 5.98 -8.20
N ASN A 164 9.96 4.99 -8.21
CA ASN A 164 10.31 3.57 -8.35
C ASN A 164 10.90 3.19 -9.74
N ILE A 165 11.09 4.16 -10.64
CA ILE A 165 11.88 4.04 -11.88
C ILE A 165 13.31 3.55 -11.65
N ARG A 166 13.81 3.63 -10.41
CA ARG A 166 15.09 3.03 -9.95
C ARG A 166 15.11 1.49 -10.07
N GLY A 167 13.96 0.85 -10.30
CA GLY A 167 13.82 -0.60 -10.43
C GLY A 167 13.56 -1.33 -9.11
N TYR A 168 13.40 -0.58 -8.01
CA TYR A 168 13.05 -1.09 -6.68
C TYR A 168 12.23 -0.03 -5.93
N ASP A 169 11.56 -0.45 -4.87
CA ASP A 169 10.79 0.45 -4.02
C ASP A 169 11.57 0.85 -2.77
N ILE A 170 11.21 2.00 -2.20
CA ILE A 170 11.79 2.51 -0.96
C ILE A 170 10.67 2.81 0.03
N VAL A 171 10.82 2.30 1.25
CA VAL A 171 9.89 2.53 2.35
C VAL A 171 10.66 3.08 3.54
N ALA A 172 10.10 4.07 4.22
CA ALA A 172 10.63 4.60 5.45
C ALA A 172 9.66 4.39 6.61
N THR A 173 10.21 4.24 7.83
CA THR A 173 9.44 4.04 9.06
C THR A 173 9.89 5.03 10.13
N ALA A 174 8.95 5.65 10.83
CA ALA A 174 9.19 6.40 12.06
C ALA A 174 8.78 5.54 13.27
N CYS A 175 9.67 5.37 14.24
CA CYS A 175 9.41 4.51 15.38
C CYS A 175 9.57 5.24 16.72
N GLN A 176 8.80 4.79 17.70
CA GLN A 176 8.90 5.23 19.09
C GLN A 176 10.28 4.96 19.71
N ASP A 177 11.04 4.02 19.17
CA ASP A 177 12.42 3.75 19.60
C ASP A 177 13.42 4.87 19.24
N GLY A 178 12.96 5.91 18.56
CA GLY A 178 13.72 7.10 18.23
C GLY A 178 14.52 7.03 16.93
N PHE A 179 14.29 5.99 16.13
CA PHE A 179 14.94 5.82 14.84
C PHE A 179 13.97 6.04 13.69
N VAL A 180 14.47 6.71 12.64
CA VAL A 180 13.93 6.60 11.29
C VAL A 180 14.71 5.49 10.58
N ARG A 181 14.02 4.56 9.94
CA ARG A 181 14.66 3.51 9.13
C ARG A 181 14.22 3.62 7.70
N VAL A 182 15.12 3.34 6.78
CA VAL A 182 14.85 3.29 5.34
C VAL A 182 15.16 1.90 4.83
N PHE A 183 14.22 1.36 4.06
CA PHE A 183 14.26 0.00 3.53
C PHE A 183 14.17 0.05 2.02
N ARG A 184 14.99 -0.75 1.36
CA ARG A 184 14.88 -1.09 -0.06
C ARG A 184 14.08 -2.37 -0.20
N VAL A 185 13.15 -2.38 -1.14
CA VAL A 185 12.30 -3.52 -1.47
C VAL A 185 12.57 -3.93 -2.90
N ASP A 186 13.27 -5.04 -3.08
CA ASP A 186 13.61 -5.61 -4.36
C ASP A 186 12.62 -6.70 -4.76
N THR A 187 12.31 -6.79 -6.04
CA THR A 187 11.54 -7.90 -6.62
C THR A 187 12.44 -8.68 -7.58
N PRO A 188 13.30 -9.59 -7.07
CA PRO A 188 14.21 -10.35 -7.93
C PRO A 188 13.43 -11.26 -8.88
N LEU A 189 13.96 -11.47 -10.08
CA LEU A 189 13.45 -12.48 -10.98
C LEU A 189 13.63 -13.87 -10.36
N ALA A 190 12.62 -14.73 -10.51
CA ALA A 190 12.81 -16.14 -10.25
C ALA A 190 13.87 -16.64 -11.23
N LYS A 191 14.97 -17.19 -10.71
CA LYS A 191 15.92 -17.91 -11.56
C LYS A 191 15.18 -19.13 -12.11
N GLU A 192 14.91 -19.14 -13.41
CA GLU A 192 14.43 -20.35 -14.09
C GLU A 192 15.57 -21.38 -14.05
N GLY A 193 15.43 -22.40 -13.20
CA GLY A 193 16.23 -23.62 -13.22
C GLY A 193 17.75 -23.45 -13.03
N GLU A 194 18.22 -23.47 -11.78
CA GLU A 194 19.57 -23.97 -11.49
C GLU A 194 19.53 -25.50 -11.63
N GLY A 195 19.63 -25.98 -12.86
CA GLY A 195 20.35 -27.23 -13.11
C GLY A 195 21.83 -26.91 -12.97
N GLU A 196 22.51 -27.62 -12.08
CA GLU A 196 23.96 -27.57 -11.94
C GLU A 196 24.61 -27.79 -13.31
N MET A 197 25.10 -26.72 -13.93
CA MET A 197 26.06 -26.82 -15.01
C MET A 197 27.13 -25.77 -14.78
N GLU A 198 28.25 -26.23 -14.22
CA GLU A 198 29.52 -25.50 -14.22
C GLU A 198 29.89 -25.20 -15.69
N GLY A 199 30.06 -23.93 -16.00
CA GLY A 199 30.40 -23.47 -17.35
C GLY A 199 30.45 -21.96 -17.42
N GLU A 200 31.65 -21.42 -17.22
CA GLU A 200 32.04 -20.03 -17.44
C GLU A 200 31.84 -19.62 -18.91
N VAL A 201 30.99 -18.62 -19.19
CA VAL A 201 31.13 -17.71 -20.33
C VAL A 201 30.46 -16.36 -20.03
N ASP A 202 31.22 -15.28 -20.14
CA ASP A 202 30.75 -13.89 -20.19
C ASP A 202 29.81 -13.67 -21.38
N GLU A 203 28.57 -13.17 -21.18
CA GLU A 203 27.85 -12.34 -22.17
C GLU A 203 26.79 -11.44 -21.49
N GLU A 204 26.70 -10.20 -21.98
CA GLU A 204 25.80 -9.11 -21.57
C GLU A 204 24.30 -9.48 -21.66
N PRO A 205 23.43 -8.94 -20.78
CA PRO A 205 22.00 -9.25 -20.84
C PRO A 205 21.36 -8.57 -22.07
N ALA A 206 20.91 -9.40 -23.01
CA ALA A 206 20.13 -8.99 -24.17
C ALA A 206 18.94 -8.11 -23.77
N GLY A 207 18.96 -6.85 -24.20
CA GLY A 207 17.89 -5.88 -23.99
C GLY A 207 16.61 -6.29 -24.72
N TRP A 208 15.51 -6.42 -24.00
CA TRP A 208 14.20 -6.68 -24.59
C TRP A 208 13.57 -5.38 -25.10
N SER A 209 12.99 -5.47 -26.30
CA SER A 209 12.44 -4.32 -27.03
C SER A 209 11.11 -3.83 -26.44
N VAL A 210 10.83 -2.54 -26.66
CA VAL A 210 9.59 -1.82 -26.27
C VAL A 210 8.29 -2.52 -26.70
N GLY A 211 8.36 -3.49 -27.62
CA GLY A 211 7.20 -4.25 -28.12
C GLY A 211 6.53 -5.17 -27.09
N GLU A 212 7.27 -5.74 -26.13
CA GLU A 212 6.69 -6.68 -25.15
C GLU A 212 5.93 -5.99 -24.01
N VAL A 213 6.34 -4.76 -23.65
CA VAL A 213 5.62 -3.92 -22.68
C VAL A 213 4.19 -3.60 -23.18
N ARG A 214 4.01 -3.41 -24.49
CA ARG A 214 2.69 -3.19 -25.11
C ARG A 214 1.78 -4.43 -25.11
N LYS A 215 2.32 -5.64 -24.99
CA LYS A 215 1.52 -6.86 -25.01
C LYS A 215 0.79 -7.08 -23.68
N HIS A 216 1.37 -6.63 -22.57
CA HIS A 216 0.73 -6.65 -21.25
C HIS A 216 -0.34 -5.56 -21.08
N GLN A 217 -0.22 -4.43 -21.79
CA GLN A 217 -1.24 -3.37 -21.79
C GLN A 217 -2.54 -3.77 -22.51
N ARG A 218 -2.53 -4.75 -23.42
CA ARG A 218 -3.71 -5.14 -24.22
C ARG A 218 -4.58 -6.23 -23.59
N ARG A 219 -4.17 -6.83 -22.47
CA ARG A 219 -4.96 -7.87 -21.78
C ARG A 219 -6.03 -7.32 -20.84
N SER A 220 -6.00 -6.02 -20.51
CA SER A 220 -7.00 -5.36 -19.67
C SER A 220 -8.24 -4.85 -20.43
N GLY A 221 -8.31 -5.02 -21.75
CA GLY A 221 -9.31 -4.36 -22.61
C GLY A 221 -10.35 -5.24 -23.32
N ALA A 222 -10.45 -6.54 -23.05
CA ALA A 222 -11.40 -7.40 -23.75
C ALA A 222 -11.98 -8.51 -22.87
N ALA A 223 -13.07 -8.22 -22.16
CA ALA A 223 -13.99 -9.22 -21.66
C ALA A 223 -15.43 -8.68 -21.77
N THR A 224 -16.02 -8.80 -22.96
CA THR A 224 -17.47 -8.66 -23.15
C THR A 224 -18.02 -9.85 -23.93
N ALA A 225 -19.11 -10.40 -23.36
CA ALA A 225 -20.12 -11.30 -23.91
C ALA A 225 -19.77 -12.77 -24.17
N GLN A 226 -20.40 -13.67 -23.40
CA GLN A 226 -21.53 -14.48 -23.90
C GLN A 226 -22.31 -15.12 -22.74
N VAL A 227 -23.64 -14.89 -22.72
CA VAL A 227 -24.62 -15.54 -21.83
C VAL A 227 -25.47 -16.48 -22.67
N GLY A 228 -25.65 -17.71 -22.21
CA GLY A 228 -26.67 -18.64 -22.66
C GLY A 228 -26.76 -19.85 -21.73
N GLY A 229 -27.95 -20.14 -21.22
CA GLY A 229 -28.24 -21.43 -20.57
C GLY A 229 -29.01 -21.33 -19.26
N SER A 230 -30.31 -21.64 -19.34
CA SER A 230 -31.30 -21.82 -18.28
C SER A 230 -31.00 -22.98 -17.31
N GLY A 231 -31.41 -22.84 -16.05
CA GLY A 231 -31.53 -23.94 -15.09
C GLY A 231 -32.05 -23.46 -13.73
N GLU A 232 -33.19 -23.98 -13.32
CA GLU A 232 -33.99 -23.59 -12.15
C GLU A 232 -33.43 -24.12 -10.81
N ASP A 233 -33.75 -23.35 -9.76
CA ASP A 233 -33.94 -23.71 -8.34
C ASP A 233 -32.91 -24.58 -7.58
N GLU A 234 -32.25 -23.97 -6.57
CA GLU A 234 -32.57 -24.26 -5.17
C GLU A 234 -31.98 -23.20 -4.22
N ARG A 235 -32.87 -22.57 -3.45
CA ARG A 235 -32.61 -21.42 -2.58
C ARG A 235 -31.91 -21.84 -1.28
N ARG A 236 -30.69 -21.34 -1.03
CA ARG A 236 -30.12 -21.26 0.32
C ARG A 236 -29.53 -19.87 0.58
N SER A 237 -29.91 -19.33 1.74
CA SER A 237 -29.87 -17.92 2.16
C SER A 237 -28.48 -17.25 2.11
N ALA A 238 -28.42 -16.09 1.47
CA ALA A 238 -27.23 -15.27 1.18
C ALA A 238 -26.71 -14.41 2.35
N ILE A 239 -27.22 -14.58 3.57
CA ILE A 239 -26.85 -13.70 4.70
C ILE A 239 -25.59 -14.17 5.44
N ARG A 240 -25.05 -15.36 5.14
CA ARG A 240 -23.85 -15.91 5.81
C ARG A 240 -22.53 -15.73 5.07
N ALA A 241 -22.55 -15.38 3.78
CA ALA A 241 -21.34 -15.30 2.96
C ALA A 241 -20.37 -14.16 3.38
N GLY A 242 -20.88 -13.07 3.98
CA GLY A 242 -20.07 -11.95 4.45
C GLY A 242 -19.35 -12.18 5.78
N PHE A 243 -19.73 -13.21 6.56
CA PHE A 243 -19.15 -13.46 7.88
C PHE A 243 -18.02 -14.50 7.86
N ASP A 244 -18.02 -15.43 6.89
CA ASP A 244 -17.00 -16.48 6.80
C ASP A 244 -15.67 -16.03 6.18
N GLN A 245 -15.63 -14.92 5.45
CA GLN A 245 -14.36 -14.34 4.95
C GLN A 245 -13.47 -13.75 6.05
N LEU A 246 -14.04 -13.44 7.23
CA LEU A 246 -13.28 -13.01 8.42
C LEU A 246 -12.54 -14.17 9.10
N ARG A 247 -12.89 -15.44 8.81
CA ARG A 247 -12.32 -16.62 9.48
C ARG A 247 -11.11 -17.21 8.75
N THR A 248 -10.90 -16.89 7.48
CA THR A 248 -9.69 -17.26 6.72
C THR A 248 -8.62 -16.16 6.80
N GLY A 249 -8.33 -15.70 8.01
CA GLY A 249 -7.28 -14.72 8.31
C GLY A 249 -5.93 -15.36 8.65
N GLY A 250 -5.79 -16.68 8.49
CA GLY A 250 -4.54 -17.40 8.72
C GLY A 250 -3.68 -17.38 7.46
N ASP A 251 -2.57 -16.63 7.51
CA ASP A 251 -1.43 -16.68 6.59
C ASP A 251 -1.79 -16.66 5.09
N ARG A 252 -2.12 -15.46 4.56
CA ARG A 252 -1.93 -15.16 3.11
C ARG A 252 -0.43 -15.02 2.74
N ARG A 253 0.43 -15.71 3.48
CA ARG A 253 1.85 -15.90 3.17
C ARG A 253 1.97 -16.80 1.94
N ALA A 254 3.14 -16.74 1.30
CA ALA A 254 3.54 -17.58 0.18
C ALA A 254 3.41 -19.08 0.51
N GLY A 255 2.20 -19.63 0.34
CA GLY A 255 1.89 -21.04 0.52
C GLY A 255 1.30 -21.59 -0.77
N GLY A 256 1.90 -22.69 -1.25
CA GLY A 256 1.72 -23.32 -2.57
C GLY A 256 0.32 -23.83 -2.92
N GLY A 257 -0.70 -22.99 -2.85
CA GLY A 257 -1.97 -23.22 -3.53
C GLY A 257 -1.86 -22.92 -5.03
N PRO A 258 -2.87 -23.30 -5.83
CA PRO A 258 -2.88 -23.08 -7.29
C PRO A 258 -2.76 -21.62 -7.76
N GLY A 259 -2.76 -20.64 -6.83
CA GLY A 259 -2.46 -19.21 -7.08
C GLY A 259 -1.14 -18.71 -6.47
N ALA A 260 -0.24 -19.59 -6.03
CA ALA A 260 1.09 -19.22 -5.55
C ALA A 260 2.06 -18.86 -6.69
N ALA A 261 1.83 -19.41 -7.89
CA ALA A 261 2.61 -19.13 -9.09
C ALA A 261 2.49 -17.67 -9.57
N THR A 262 1.52 -16.89 -9.07
CA THR A 262 1.33 -15.47 -9.42
C THR A 262 1.87 -14.50 -8.36
N GLN A 263 2.50 -14.99 -7.29
CA GLN A 263 3.08 -14.13 -6.25
C GLN A 263 4.58 -13.95 -6.50
N ALA A 264 4.98 -12.78 -7.00
CA ALA A 264 6.39 -12.44 -7.11
C ALA A 264 7.05 -12.40 -5.72
N ARG A 265 8.30 -12.87 -5.62
CA ARG A 265 9.12 -12.80 -4.39
C ARG A 265 9.60 -11.36 -4.17
N HIS A 266 9.50 -10.87 -2.94
CA HIS A 266 10.07 -9.58 -2.53
C HIS A 266 11.14 -9.78 -1.47
N VAL A 267 12.22 -9.00 -1.55
CA VAL A 267 13.33 -9.02 -0.59
C VAL A 267 13.46 -7.62 -0.01
N VAL A 268 13.43 -7.52 1.31
CA VAL A 268 13.59 -6.24 2.01
C VAL A 268 14.95 -6.15 2.67
N THR A 269 15.64 -5.03 2.44
CA THR A 269 16.93 -4.72 3.03
C THR A 269 16.85 -3.39 3.77
N GLU A 270 17.22 -3.35 5.05
CA GLU A 270 17.42 -2.08 5.77
C GLU A 270 18.68 -1.42 5.22
N ILE A 271 18.52 -0.29 4.52
CA ILE A 271 19.65 0.45 3.93
C ILE A 271 20.11 1.60 4.81
N SER A 272 19.30 2.04 5.77
CA SER A 272 19.69 3.09 6.71
C SER A 272 18.92 3.04 8.02
N ARG A 273 19.64 3.34 9.11
CA ARG A 273 19.12 3.49 10.48
C ARG A 273 19.56 4.84 11.02
N LEU A 274 18.64 5.79 11.02
CA LEU A 274 18.87 7.20 11.31
C LEU A 274 18.46 7.48 12.76
N ASP A 275 19.43 7.80 13.61
CA ASP A 275 19.27 8.01 15.05
C ASP A 275 19.22 9.50 15.45
N SER A 276 18.92 10.37 14.48
CA SER A 276 19.07 11.82 14.65
C SER A 276 18.10 12.46 15.64
N HIS A 277 16.95 11.83 15.93
CA HIS A 277 15.95 12.31 16.90
C HIS A 277 16.33 11.98 18.36
N ARG A 278 16.83 10.76 18.62
CA ARG A 278 17.06 10.21 19.98
C ARG A 278 15.83 10.18 20.90
N THR A 279 14.68 10.62 20.40
CA THR A 279 13.36 10.65 21.04
C THR A 279 12.34 10.05 20.07
N PRO A 280 11.16 9.59 20.54
CA PRO A 280 10.12 9.03 19.69
C PRO A 280 9.88 9.84 18.41
N VAL A 281 9.93 9.17 17.25
CA VAL A 281 9.64 9.78 15.95
C VAL A 281 8.18 9.53 15.61
N TRP A 282 7.46 10.59 15.25
CA TRP A 282 6.01 10.56 15.04
C TRP A 282 5.58 10.53 13.59
N ARG A 283 6.35 11.17 12.70
CA ARG A 283 6.03 11.27 11.27
C ARG A 283 7.26 11.06 10.42
N VAL A 284 7.03 10.48 9.25
CA VAL A 284 8.01 10.38 8.18
C VAL A 284 7.30 10.61 6.85
N GLY A 285 7.97 11.22 5.88
CA GLY A 285 7.41 11.48 4.55
C GLY A 285 8.49 11.77 3.53
N PHE A 286 8.27 11.34 2.30
CA PHE A 286 9.10 11.73 1.16
C PHE A 286 8.54 12.99 0.50
N ASP A 287 9.39 13.73 -0.19
CA ASP A 287 8.95 14.69 -1.20
C ASP A 287 8.43 13.97 -2.45
N ASP A 288 7.84 14.74 -3.37
CA ASP A 288 7.12 14.21 -4.54
C ASP A 288 8.03 13.44 -5.50
N ASP A 289 9.34 13.70 -5.49
CA ASP A 289 10.34 13.00 -6.32
C ASP A 289 11.08 11.87 -5.56
N GLY A 290 10.79 11.69 -4.27
CA GLY A 290 11.42 10.69 -3.42
C GLY A 290 12.91 10.92 -3.14
N GLN A 291 13.40 12.15 -3.28
CA GLN A 291 14.81 12.54 -3.09
C GLN A 291 15.12 13.03 -1.67
N ILE A 292 14.10 13.54 -0.98
CA ILE A 292 14.21 14.09 0.36
C ILE A 292 13.27 13.32 1.29
N LEU A 293 13.82 12.83 2.39
CA LEU A 293 13.06 12.22 3.48
C LEU A 293 12.94 13.21 4.63
N GLY A 294 11.73 13.59 5.01
CA GLY A 294 11.44 14.40 6.19
C GLY A 294 11.00 13.55 7.37
N SER A 295 11.32 14.00 8.59
CA SER A 295 10.82 13.38 9.82
C SER A 295 10.63 14.40 10.95
N VAL A 296 9.64 14.16 11.81
CA VAL A 296 9.40 14.95 13.04
C VAL A 296 9.17 14.02 14.24
N GLY A 297 9.69 14.42 15.40
CA GLY A 297 9.61 13.71 16.67
C GLY A 297 9.27 14.64 17.84
N ASP A 298 9.42 14.16 19.07
CA ASP A 298 9.13 14.93 20.30
C ASP A 298 9.93 16.22 20.44
N GLU A 299 11.11 16.27 19.81
CA GLU A 299 11.98 17.43 19.77
C GLU A 299 11.42 18.66 19.02
N GLY A 300 10.30 18.53 18.31
CA GLY A 300 9.66 19.64 17.60
C GLY A 300 10.49 20.22 16.46
N LYS A 301 11.40 19.43 15.89
CA LYS A 301 12.22 19.78 14.73
C LYS A 301 11.88 18.90 13.54
N LEU A 302 11.89 19.50 12.35
CA LEU A 302 11.89 18.78 11.09
C LEU A 302 13.33 18.45 10.72
N LEU A 303 13.64 17.16 10.63
CA LEU A 303 14.91 16.68 10.09
C LEU A 303 14.71 16.20 8.67
N CYS A 304 15.57 16.63 7.76
CA CYS A 304 15.59 16.16 6.38
C CYS A 304 16.83 15.32 6.12
N TYR A 305 16.67 14.27 5.32
CA TYR A 305 17.72 13.37 4.89
C TYR A 305 17.73 13.28 3.37
N ARG A 306 18.90 12.98 2.81
CA ARG A 306 19.09 12.67 1.39
C ARG A 306 19.91 11.41 1.23
N GLN A 307 19.73 10.77 0.09
CA GLN A 307 20.52 9.61 -0.28
C GLN A 307 21.96 10.03 -0.61
N THR A 308 22.94 9.31 -0.07
CA THR A 308 24.36 9.44 -0.38
C THR A 308 24.75 8.55 -1.57
N PRO A 309 25.93 8.75 -2.18
CA PRO A 309 26.34 7.99 -3.37
C PRO A 309 26.44 6.47 -3.17
N ASP A 310 26.63 6.01 -1.92
CA ASP A 310 26.64 4.60 -1.53
C ASP A 310 25.22 3.99 -1.38
N GLY A 311 24.18 4.79 -1.60
CA GLY A 311 22.78 4.39 -1.49
C GLY A 311 22.19 4.50 -0.08
N THR A 312 22.99 4.82 0.94
CA THR A 312 22.48 5.07 2.30
C THR A 312 21.85 6.46 2.40
N TRP A 313 21.19 6.77 3.51
CA TRP A 313 20.55 8.05 3.78
C TRP A 313 21.28 8.76 4.91
N ALA A 314 21.53 10.06 4.72
CA ALA A 314 22.21 10.88 5.70
C ALA A 314 21.46 12.20 5.94
N LYS A 315 21.57 12.71 7.17
CA LYS A 315 20.94 13.99 7.56
C LYS A 315 21.53 15.12 6.73
N SER A 316 20.70 15.83 5.99
CA SER A 316 21.11 16.96 5.15
C SER A 316 20.81 18.31 5.78
N SER A 317 19.69 18.43 6.50
CA SER A 317 19.25 19.71 7.05
C SER A 317 18.31 19.51 8.25
N GLN A 318 18.12 20.59 9.01
CA GLN A 318 17.22 20.62 10.15
C GLN A 318 16.53 21.98 10.21
N LEU A 319 15.23 21.96 10.45
CA LEU A 319 14.41 23.14 10.70
C LEU A 319 13.78 23.03 12.09
N GLY A 320 13.88 24.07 12.89
CA GLY A 320 13.26 24.15 14.22
C GLY A 320 12.90 25.58 14.57
N MET A 321 11.91 25.75 15.44
CA MET A 321 11.53 27.08 15.92
C MET A 321 12.65 27.66 16.78
N VAL A 322 13.23 28.78 16.35
CA VAL A 322 14.09 29.60 17.21
C VAL A 322 13.18 30.52 18.01
N LYS A 323 13.07 30.27 19.32
CA LYS A 323 12.36 31.20 20.22
C LYS A 323 13.24 32.45 20.36
N MET A 324 12.92 33.50 19.59
CA MET A 324 13.54 34.81 19.82
C MET A 324 13.21 35.23 21.26
N ARG A 325 14.25 35.31 22.10
CA ARG A 325 14.13 36.01 23.37
C ARG A 325 14.04 37.50 23.02
N MET A 326 12.83 38.06 23.10
CA MET A 326 12.67 39.50 23.19
C MET A 326 13.49 39.94 24.42
N ALA A 327 14.62 40.61 24.21
CA ALA A 327 15.24 41.36 25.27
C ALA A 327 14.26 42.48 25.62
N ALA A 328 13.76 42.49 26.86
CA ALA A 328 12.98 43.62 27.35
C ALA A 328 13.88 44.87 27.35
N PRO A 329 13.33 46.04 26.93
CA PRO A 329 14.10 47.28 26.79
C PRO A 329 14.67 47.80 28.12
#